data_AF-A0A4U6PA72-F1
#
_entry.id   AF-A0A4U6PA72-F1
#
_cell.length_a   1.000
_cell.length_b   1.000
_cell.length_c   1.000
_cell.angle_alpha   90.00
_cell.angle_beta   90.00
_cell.angle_gamma   90.00
#
_symmetry.space_group_name_H-M   'P 1'
#
loop_
_entity.id
_entity.type
_entity.pdbx_description
1 polymer ?
#
loop_
_entity_poly.entity_id
_entity_poly.type
_entity_poly.pdbx_seq_one_letter_code
_entity_poly.pdbx_strand_id
1 'polypeptide(L)'
;MNVSLPDPMRDYVQNRIDSGHYASVSDYVRDLIRRDQTETEDEQRWLSDLDASIERGLEDEKAGRLYDLGAVCAEVRAEIEGMAGEQPLQ
;
A
#
# COMPACT_ATOMS: atom_id res chain seq x y z
N MET A 1 17.69 5.27 -25.84
CA MET A 1 17.61 3.80 -25.77
C MET A 1 16.59 3.35 -26.79
N ASN A 2 16.88 2.34 -27.63
CA ASN A 2 15.92 1.78 -28.59
C ASN A 2 15.35 0.47 -28.01
N VAL A 3 14.03 0.34 -27.94
CA VAL A 3 13.34 -0.82 -27.38
C VAL A 3 12.57 -1.50 -28.50
N SER A 4 12.93 -2.74 -28.80
CA SER A 4 12.23 -3.54 -29.81
C SER A 4 11.07 -4.28 -29.15
N LEU A 5 9.85 -3.95 -29.56
CA LEU A 5 8.62 -4.58 -29.08
C LEU A 5 8.11 -5.60 -30.13
N PRO A 6 7.68 -6.80 -29.71
CA PRO A 6 6.94 -7.75 -30.54
C PRO A 6 5.66 -7.13 -31.10
N ASP A 7 5.22 -7.58 -32.27
CA ASP A 7 4.06 -7.01 -32.98
C ASP A 7 2.78 -6.91 -32.10
N PRO A 8 2.39 -7.93 -31.31
CA PRO A 8 1.22 -7.82 -30.44
C PRO A 8 1.33 -6.72 -29.37
N MET A 9 2.53 -6.49 -28.85
CA MET A 9 2.78 -5.44 -27.85
C MET A 9 2.77 -4.07 -28.51
N ARG A 10 3.28 -3.96 -29.75
CA ARG A 10 3.24 -2.72 -30.53
C ARG A 10 1.80 -2.31 -30.81
N ASP A 11 0.95 -3.23 -31.25
CA ASP A 11 -0.47 -2.97 -31.52
C ASP A 11 -1.20 -2.51 -30.26
N TYR A 12 -0.91 -3.13 -29.12
CA TYR A 12 -1.44 -2.70 -27.83
C TYR A 12 -1.04 -1.26 -27.49
N VAL A 13 0.25 -0.91 -27.63
CA VAL A 13 0.73 0.44 -27.35
C VAL A 13 0.15 1.45 -28.35
N GLN A 14 0.01 1.09 -29.62
CA GLN A 14 -0.58 1.94 -30.64
C GLN A 14 -2.04 2.27 -30.32
N ASN A 15 -2.84 1.28 -29.89
CA ASN A 15 -4.21 1.52 -29.42
C ASN A 15 -4.27 2.50 -28.24
N ARG A 16 -3.28 2.47 -27.33
CA ARG A 16 -3.19 3.42 -26.21
C ARG A 16 -2.84 4.83 -26.67
N ILE A 17 -2.02 4.98 -27.71
CA ILE A 17 -1.72 6.28 -28.35
C ILE A 17 -2.97 6.81 -29.07
N ASP A 18 -3.62 5.96 -29.87
CA ASP A 18 -4.80 6.32 -30.67
C ASP A 18 -6.00 6.74 -29.79
N SER A 19 -6.07 6.21 -28.57
CA SER A 19 -7.05 6.64 -27.56
C SER A 19 -6.82 8.07 -27.04
N GLY A 20 -5.75 8.74 -27.46
CA GLY A 20 -5.41 10.13 -27.09
C GLY A 20 -4.70 10.28 -25.74
N HIS A 21 -4.42 9.18 -25.03
CA HIS A 21 -3.79 9.23 -23.71
C HIS A 21 -2.28 9.46 -23.76
N TYR A 22 -1.63 9.18 -24.89
CA TYR A 22 -0.17 9.30 -25.05
C TYR A 22 0.18 9.84 -26.44
N ALA A 23 1.19 10.71 -26.54
CA ALA A 23 1.61 11.31 -27.80
C ALA A 23 2.56 10.42 -28.63
N SER A 24 3.22 9.45 -27.99
CA SER A 24 4.15 8.53 -28.65
C SER A 24 4.35 7.24 -27.85
N VAL A 25 4.92 6.23 -28.51
CA VAL A 25 5.35 4.96 -27.86
C VAL A 25 6.34 5.25 -26.74
N SER A 26 7.28 6.16 -26.98
CA SER A 26 8.30 6.55 -25.99
C SER A 26 7.69 7.18 -24.74
N ASP A 27 6.59 7.92 -24.88
CA ASP A 27 5.90 8.52 -23.73
C ASP A 27 5.13 7.47 -22.93
N TYR A 28 4.47 6.53 -23.61
CA TYR A 28 3.83 5.39 -22.95
C TYR A 28 4.83 4.55 -22.16
N VAL A 29 5.98 4.22 -22.77
CA VAL A 29 7.04 3.44 -22.10
C VAL A 29 7.63 4.20 -20.91
N ARG A 30 7.82 5.52 -21.01
CA ARG A 30 8.32 6.33 -19.90
C ARG A 30 7.33 6.37 -18.73
N ASP A 31 6.04 6.46 -19.02
CA ASP A 31 5.00 6.39 -18.00
C ASP A 31 4.96 5.01 -17.34
N LEU A 32 5.06 3.93 -18.13
CA LEU A 32 5.12 2.56 -17.61
C LEU A 32 6.31 2.37 -16.66
N ILE A 33 7.50 2.82 -17.07
CA ILE A 33 8.71 2.76 -16.24
C ILE A 33 8.56 3.58 -14.95
N ARG A 34 7.84 4.71 -14.99
CA ARG A 34 7.58 5.50 -13.77
C ARG A 34 6.64 4.76 -12.83
N ARG A 35 5.57 4.16 -13.35
CA ARG A 35 4.63 3.37 -12.55
C ARG A 35 5.31 2.17 -11.91
N ASP A 36 6.13 1.44 -12.68
CA ASP A 36 6.93 0.31 -12.21
C ASP A 36 7.88 0.71 -11.07
N GLN A 37 8.57 1.85 -11.20
CA GLN A 37 9.39 2.40 -10.12
C GLN A 37 8.56 2.74 -8.88
N THR A 38 7.43 3.42 -9.05
CA THR A 38 6.56 3.79 -7.92
C THR A 38 6.01 2.55 -7.21
N GLU A 39 5.53 1.55 -7.95
CA GLU A 39 5.03 0.29 -7.38
C GLU A 39 6.14 -0.44 -6.61
N THR A 40 7.35 -0.50 -7.17
CA THR A 40 8.51 -1.10 -6.51
C THR A 40 8.90 -0.32 -5.25
N GLU A 41 8.93 1.01 -5.29
CA GLU A 41 9.26 1.87 -4.14
C GLU A 41 8.21 1.75 -3.03
N ASP A 42 6.93 1.68 -3.39
CA ASP A 42 5.83 1.51 -2.43
C ASP A 42 5.86 0.14 -1.77
N GLU A 43 6.13 -0.93 -2.54
CA GLU A 43 6.31 -2.28 -2.01
C GLU A 43 7.49 -2.34 -1.03
N GLN A 44 8.63 -1.78 -1.40
CA GLN A 44 9.81 -1.74 -0.51
C GLN A 44 9.54 -0.96 0.77
N ARG A 45 8.81 0.16 0.68
CA ARG A 45 8.43 0.94 1.86
C ARG A 45 7.50 0.14 2.77
N TRP A 46 6.50 -0.51 2.19
CA TRP A 46 5.55 -1.33 2.94
C TRP A 46 6.25 -2.50 3.65
N LEU A 47 7.17 -3.18 2.96
CA LEU A 47 7.99 -4.25 3.56
C LEU A 47 8.86 -3.73 4.70
N SER A 48 9.52 -2.58 4.52
CA SER A 48 10.33 -1.96 5.56
C SER A 48 9.50 -1.57 6.80
N ASP A 49 8.29 -1.04 6.60
CA ASP A 49 7.40 -0.68 7.69
C ASP A 49 6.89 -1.92 8.43
N LEU A 50 6.60 -3.00 7.69
CA LEU A 50 6.21 -4.29 8.25
C LEU A 50 7.34 -4.87 9.10
N ASP A 51 8.56 -4.92 8.58
CA ASP A 51 9.74 -5.40 9.31
C ASP A 51 9.97 -4.60 10.60
N ALA A 52 9.88 -3.26 10.52
CA ALA A 52 9.99 -2.40 11.70
C ALA A 52 8.86 -2.63 12.72
N SER A 53 7.64 -2.97 12.27
CA SER A 53 6.53 -3.32 13.15
C SER A 53 6.77 -4.66 13.86
N ILE A 54 7.30 -5.65 13.15
CA ILE A 54 7.62 -6.96 13.69
C ILE A 54 8.75 -6.86 14.71
N GLU A 55 9.82 -6.13 14.39
CA GLU A 55 10.95 -5.97 15.31
C GLU A 55 10.49 -5.31 16.63
N ARG A 56 9.67 -4.25 16.55
CA ARG A 56 9.08 -3.64 17.76
C ARG A 56 8.26 -4.64 18.58
N GLY A 57 7.45 -5.47 17.92
CA GLY A 57 6.69 -6.52 18.59
C GLY A 57 7.60 -7.55 19.30
N LEU A 58 8.70 -7.95 18.66
CA LEU A 58 9.69 -8.86 19.25
C LEU A 58 10.45 -8.20 20.41
N GLU A 59 10.74 -6.92 20.34
CA GLU A 59 11.32 -6.15 21.45
C GLU A 59 10.37 -6.04 22.63
N ASP A 60 9.07 -5.81 22.37
CA ASP A 60 8.02 -5.79 23.38
C ASP A 60 7.88 -7.16 24.05
N GLU A 61 7.93 -8.25 23.29
CA GLU A 61 7.96 -9.62 23.82
C GLU A 61 9.16 -9.83 24.74
N LYS A 62 10.38 -9.55 24.26
CA LYS A 62 11.62 -9.72 25.04
C LYS A 62 11.62 -8.90 26.33
N ALA A 63 11.02 -7.71 26.30
CA ALA A 63 10.92 -6.83 27.45
C ALA A 63 9.73 -7.15 28.38
N GLY A 64 8.90 -8.15 28.04
CA GLY A 64 7.74 -8.53 28.83
C GLY A 64 6.61 -7.50 28.80
N ARG A 65 6.53 -6.67 27.75
CA ARG A 65 5.48 -5.66 27.54
C ARG A 65 4.29 -6.19 26.73
N LEU A 66 4.03 -7.50 26.82
CA LEU A 66 2.88 -8.12 26.18
C LEU A 66 1.65 -8.00 27.06
N TYR A 67 0.51 -7.77 26.44
CA TYR A 67 -0.79 -7.73 27.08
C TYR A 67 -1.61 -8.94 26.67
N ASP A 68 -2.49 -9.42 27.56
CA ASP A 68 -3.49 -10.41 27.18
C ASP A 68 -4.50 -9.76 26.22
N LEU A 69 -4.58 -10.31 25.01
CA LEU A 69 -5.41 -9.74 23.96
C LEU A 69 -6.89 -9.74 24.34
N GLY A 70 -7.36 -10.77 25.05
CA GLY A 70 -8.75 -10.88 25.50
C GLY A 70 -9.11 -9.78 26.51
N ALA A 71 -8.25 -9.54 27.48
CA ALA A 71 -8.40 -8.48 28.48
C ALA A 71 -8.40 -7.09 27.83
N VAL A 72 -7.45 -6.80 26.93
CA VAL A 72 -7.38 -5.51 26.22
C VAL A 72 -8.61 -5.29 25.33
N CYS A 73 -9.02 -6.30 24.57
CA CYS A 73 -10.22 -6.20 23.73
C CYS A 73 -11.50 -5.99 24.56
N ALA A 74 -11.60 -6.59 25.75
CA ALA A 74 -12.73 -6.41 26.64
C ALA A 74 -12.76 -4.98 27.22
N GLU A 75 -11.60 -4.46 27.63
CA GLU A 75 -11.44 -3.10 28.15
C GLU A 75 -11.79 -2.04 27.09
N VAL A 76 -11.18 -2.13 25.90
CA VAL A 76 -11.44 -1.19 24.80
C VAL A 76 -12.91 -1.23 24.35
N ARG A 77 -13.52 -2.42 24.32
CA ARG A 77 -14.96 -2.56 24.02
C ARG A 77 -15.82 -1.85 25.07
N ALA A 78 -15.53 -2.06 26.35
CA ALA A 78 -16.25 -1.41 27.43
C ALA A 78 -16.10 0.12 27.38
N GLU A 79 -14.92 0.63 27.01
CA GLU A 79 -14.67 2.06 26.81
C GLU A 79 -15.50 2.63 25.65
N ILE A 80 -15.49 1.97 24.48
CA ILE A 80 -16.28 2.38 23.31
C ILE A 80 -17.78 2.38 23.61
N GLU A 81 -18.27 1.35 24.32
CA GLU A 81 -19.68 1.24 24.71
C GLU A 81 -20.07 2.31 25.76
N GLY A 82 -19.16 2.65 26.68
CA GLY A 82 -19.33 3.74 27.64
C GLY A 82 -19.42 5.10 26.96
N MET A 83 -18.56 5.37 25.96
CA MET A 83 -18.59 6.61 25.18
C MET A 83 -19.84 6.74 24.29
N ALA A 84 -20.34 5.62 23.76
CA ALA A 84 -21.59 5.59 22.99
C ALA A 84 -22.84 5.85 23.85
N GLY A 85 -22.77 5.61 25.16
CA GLY A 85 -23.83 5.92 26.12
C GLY A 85 -23.93 7.41 26.51
N GLU A 86 -22.93 8.23 26.17
CA GLU A 86 -22.83 9.64 26.56
C GLU A 86 -23.18 10.63 25.44
N GLN A 87 -23.68 10.20 24.28
CA GLN A 87 -24.26 11.14 23.29
C GLN A 87 -25.71 11.50 23.69
N PRO A 88 -25.99 12.68 24.28
CA PRO A 88 -27.37 13.12 24.42
C PRO A 88 -27.79 13.64 23.05
N LEU A 89 -28.87 13.08 22.51
CA LEU A 89 -29.59 13.67 21.39
C LEU A 89 -29.96 15.13 21.75
N GLN A 90 -29.31 16.08 21.09
CA GLN A 90 -29.83 17.43 20.85
C GLN A 90 -29.86 17.69 19.36
#